data_AF-A0A351DF22-F1
#
_entry.id   AF-A0A351DF22-F1
#
_cell.length_a   1.000
_cell.length_b   1.000
_cell.length_c   1.000
_cell.angle_alpha   90.00
_cell.angle_beta   90.00
_cell.angle_gamma   90.00
#
_symmetry.space_group_name_H-M   'P 1'
#
loop_
_entity.id
_entity.type
_entity.pdbx_description
1 polymer ?
#
loop_
_entity_poly.entity_id
_entity_poly.type
_entity_poly.pdbx_seq_one_letter_code
_entity_poly.pdbx_strand_id
1 'polypeptide(L)' 'MQYATGQWATAWLVNQSSLDDFFFTFYPNVYELGVDGAFEKAFGLTMEEFYVEFEEFLELPADQQMAILPNP' A
#
# COMPACT_ATOMS: atom_id res chain seq x y z
N MET A 1 9.15 -1.92 15.30
CA MET A 1 8.68 -2.95 14.35
C MET A 1 7.43 -2.49 13.62
N GLN A 2 6.26 -2.31 14.28
CA GLN A 2 5.01 -1.90 13.63
C GLN A 2 5.10 -0.61 12.79
N TYR A 3 5.78 0.43 13.28
CA TYR A 3 5.98 1.69 12.52
C TYR A 3 6.80 1.50 11.23
N ALA A 4 7.83 0.65 11.25
CA ALA A 4 8.65 0.39 10.07
C ALA A 4 7.89 -0.46 9.04
N THR A 5 7.13 -1.46 9.49
CA THR A 5 6.24 -2.26 8.63
C THR A 5 5.17 -1.39 7.98
N GLY A 6 4.59 -0.42 8.71
CA GLY A 6 3.63 0.52 8.16
C GLY A 6 4.21 1.47 7.08
N GLN A 7 5.47 1.88 7.24
CA GLN A 7 6.18 2.66 6.21
C GLN A 7 6.38 1.86 4.92
N TRP A 8 6.81 0.60 5.04
CA TRP A 8 6.97 -0.30 3.89
C TRP A 8 5.64 -0.62 3.21
N ALA A 9 4.56 -0.85 3.98
CA ALA A 9 3.21 -1.04 3.45
C ALA A 9 2.77 0.16 2.60
N THR A 10 3.01 1.38 3.10
CA THR A 10 2.66 2.60 2.38
C THR A 10 3.50 2.75 1.10
N ALA A 11 4.81 2.51 1.19
CA ALA A 11 5.70 2.57 0.03
C ALA A 11 5.30 1.56 -1.05
N TRP A 12 4.95 0.33 -0.64
CA TRP A 12 4.49 -0.72 -1.54
C TRP A 12 3.18 -0.35 -2.23
N LEU A 13 2.17 0.10 -1.48
CA LEU A 13 0.90 0.55 -2.04
C LEU A 13 1.07 1.68 -3.05
N VAL A 14 1.86 2.69 -2.70
CA VAL A 14 2.14 3.84 -3.57
C VAL A 14 2.93 3.43 -4.81
N ASN A 15 3.83 2.45 -4.72
CA ASN A 15 4.56 1.93 -5.88
C ASN A 15 3.67 1.16 -6.86
N GLN A 16 2.61 0.50 -6.38
CA GLN A 16 1.61 -0.16 -7.24
C GLN A 16 0.53 0.80 -7.77
N SER A 17 0.37 1.96 -7.13
CA SER A 17 -0.65 2.96 -7.44
C SER A 17 -0.01 4.35 -7.60
N SER A 18 -0.35 5.27 -6.70
CA SER A 18 0.23 6.61 -6.63
C SER A 18 0.00 7.23 -5.24
N LEU A 19 0.74 8.29 -4.92
CA LEU A 19 0.42 9.11 -3.75
C LEU A 19 -0.95 9.79 -3.89
N ASP A 20 -1.38 10.09 -5.12
CA ASP A 20 -2.68 10.68 -5.39
C ASP A 20 -3.81 9.72 -5.04
N ASP A 21 -3.66 8.43 -5.33
CA ASP A 21 -4.64 7.42 -4.92
C ASP A 21 -4.73 7.31 -3.40
N PHE A 22 -3.59 7.42 -2.70
CA PHE A 22 -3.57 7.41 -1.24
C PHE A 22 -4.26 8.63 -0.63
N PHE A 23 -3.99 9.84 -1.12
CA PHE A 23 -4.49 11.09 -0.53
C PHE A 23 -5.85 11.55 -1.06
N PHE A 24 -6.13 11.30 -2.33
CA PHE A 24 -7.30 11.83 -3.02
C PHE A 24 -8.34 10.75 -3.37
N THR A 25 -7.96 9.47 -3.33
CA THR A 25 -8.91 8.36 -3.50
C THR A 25 -9.22 7.67 -2.16
N PHE A 26 -8.22 7.17 -1.43
CA PHE A 26 -8.46 6.40 -0.20
C PHE A 26 -9.10 7.25 0.91
N TYR A 27 -8.37 8.23 1.46
CA TYR A 27 -8.85 9.00 2.61
C TYR A 27 -10.21 9.67 2.42
N PRO A 28 -10.50 10.32 1.27
CA PRO A 28 -11.79 10.98 1.08
C PRO A 28 -12.97 10.01 1.04
N ASN A 29 -12.75 8.76 0.64
CA ASN A 29 -13.82 7.76 0.51
C ASN A 29 -14.04 6.93 1.78
N VAL A 30 -13.16 7.01 2.79
CA VAL A 30 -13.28 6.21 4.04
C VAL A 30 -14.59 6.47 4.76
N TYR A 31 -15.08 7.71 4.78
CA TYR A 31 -16.33 8.05 5.47
C TYR A 31 -17.55 7.36 4.84
N GLU A 32 -17.59 7.30 3.50
CA GLU A 32 -18.74 6.79 2.77
C GLU A 32 -18.69 5.27 2.56
N LEU A 33 -17.50 4.72 2.29
CA LEU A 33 -17.32 3.32 1.89
C LEU A 33 -16.80 2.43 3.03
N GLY A 34 -16.44 3.02 4.17
CA GLY A 34 -15.62 2.34 5.17
C GLY A 34 -14.18 2.16 4.69
N VAL A 35 -13.32 1.64 5.57
CA VAL A 35 -11.89 1.48 5.26
C VAL A 35 -11.69 0.46 4.14
N ASP A 36 -12.32 -0.71 4.23
CA ASP A 36 -12.16 -1.80 3.25
C ASP A 36 -12.62 -1.39 1.85
N GLY A 37 -13.81 -0.79 1.74
CA GLY A 37 -14.34 -0.33 0.45
C GLY A 37 -13.55 0.85 -0.13
N ALA A 38 -13.06 1.76 0.71
CA ALA A 38 -12.19 2.84 0.24
C ALA A 38 -10.81 2.32 -0.20
N PHE A 39 -10.29 1.30 0.48
CA PHE A 39 -9.01 0.65 0.16
C PHE A 39 -9.09 -0.06 -1.19
N GLU A 40 -10.11 -0.89 -1.40
CA GLU A 40 -10.33 -1.58 -2.68
C GLU A 40 -10.52 -0.58 -3.83
N LYS A 41 -11.25 0.52 -3.57
CA LYS A 41 -11.42 1.60 -4.54
C LYS A 41 -10.11 2.31 -4.92
N ALA A 42 -9.21 2.51 -3.96
CA ALA A 42 -7.97 3.25 -4.19
C ALA A 42 -6.86 2.39 -4.80
N PHE A 43 -6.74 1.15 -4.37
CA PHE A 43 -5.61 0.30 -4.72
C PHE A 43 -5.97 -0.83 -5.69
N GLY A 44 -7.27 -1.12 -5.87
CA GLY A 44 -7.72 -2.17 -6.78
C GLY A 44 -7.54 -3.60 -6.24
N LEU A 45 -7.24 -3.74 -4.95
CA LEU A 45 -7.13 -5.01 -4.23
C LEU A 45 -7.84 -4.94 -2.88
N THR A 46 -8.35 -6.07 -2.42
CA THR A 46 -8.91 -6.21 -1.08
C THR A 46 -7.80 -6.14 -0.03
N MET A 47 -8.16 -5.90 1.24
CA MET A 47 -7.16 -5.94 2.32
C MET A 47 -6.58 -7.34 2.53
N GLU A 48 -7.33 -8.40 2.27
CA GLU A 48 -6.84 -9.78 2.37
C GLU A 48 -5.76 -10.05 1.31
N GLU A 49 -6.02 -9.66 0.05
CA GLU A 49 -5.02 -9.74 -1.03
C GLU A 49 -3.79 -8.87 -0.69
N PHE A 50 -4.00 -7.67 -0.15
CA PHE A 50 -2.90 -6.82 0.32
C PHE A 50 -2.00 -7.54 1.32
N TYR A 51 -2.58 -8.18 2.35
CA TYR A 51 -1.78 -8.85 3.37
C TYR A 51 -0.95 -9.99 2.79
N VAL A 52 -1.53 -10.79 1.89
CA VAL A 52 -0.83 -11.89 1.21
C VAL A 52 0.31 -11.36 0.35
N GLU A 53 0.02 -10.43 -0.56
CA GLU A 53 1.04 -9.89 -1.48
C GLU A 53 2.13 -9.09 -0.76
N PHE A 54 1.77 -8.39 0.31
CA PHE A 54 2.73 -7.63 1.11
C PHE A 54 3.64 -8.55 1.93
N GLU A 55 3.13 -9.66 2.46
CA GLU A 55 3.98 -10.68 3.10
C GLU A 55 4.97 -11.28 2.10
N GLU A 56 4.53 -11.63 0.89
CA GLU A 56 5.41 -12.12 -0.17
C GLU A 56 6.48 -11.07 -0.55
N PHE A 57 6.11 -9.79 -0.62
CA PHE A 57 7.06 -8.70 -0.85
C PHE A 57 8.13 -8.62 0.25
N LEU A 58 7.75 -8.79 1.52
CA LEU A 58 8.70 -8.72 2.65
C LEU A 58 9.70 -9.89 2.66
N GLU A 59 9.40 -10.99 1.96
CA GLU A 59 10.32 -12.12 1.78
C GLU A 59 11.36 -11.88 0.67
N LEU A 60 11.18 -10.86 -0.18
CA LEU A 60 12.11 -10.56 -1.26
C LEU A 60 13.49 -10.12 -0.72
N PRO A 61 14.57 -10.33 -1.50
CA PRO A 61 15.87 -9.74 -1.21
C PRO A 61 15.81 -8.22 -1.01
N ALA A 62 16.64 -7.70 -0.10
CA ALA A 62 16.60 -6.29 0.30
C ALA A 62 16.79 -5.31 -0.88
N ASP A 63 17.60 -5.67 -1.88
CA ASP A 63 17.78 -4.87 -3.10
C ASP A 63 16.49 -4.75 -3.92
N GLN A 64 15.68 -5.82 -3.98
CA GLN A 64 14.38 -5.80 -4.65
C GLN A 64 13.36 -4.99 -3.86
N GLN A 65 13.37 -5.09 -2.52
CA GLN A 65 12.51 -4.24 -1.69
C GLN A 65 12.85 -2.76 -1.88
N MET A 66 14.13 -2.39 -1.88
CA MET A 66 14.57 -1.00 -2.05
C MET A 66 14.27 -0.43 -3.44
N ALA A 67 14.13 -1.28 -4.47
CA ALA A 67 13.86 -0.84 -5.83
C ALA A 67 12.49 -0.15 -6.02
N ILE A 68 11.57 -0.28 -5.06
CA ILE A 68 10.26 0.39 -5.09
C ILE A 68 10.34 1.86 -4.67
N LEU A 69 11.44 2.27 -4.03
CA LEU A 69 11.58 3.63 -3.52
C LEU A 69 11.96 4.57 -4.68
N PRO A 70 11.42 5.80 -4.69
CA PRO A 70 11.80 6.79 -5.69
C PRO A 70 13.29 7.11 -5.57
N ASN A 71 13.97 7.17 -6.72
CA ASN A 71 15.35 7.64 -6.76
C ASN A 71 15.40 9.14 -6.44
N PRO A 72 16.34 9.60 -5.60
CA PRO A 72 16.52 11.00 -5.27
C PRO A 72 16.99 11.86 -6.47
#